data_AF-A0AA96NUU7-F1
#
_entry.id   AF-A0AA96NUU7-F1
#
_cell.length_a   1.000
_cell.length_b   1.000
_cell.length_c   1.000
_cell.angle_alpha   90.00
_cell.angle_beta   90.00
_cell.angle_gamma   90.00
#
_symmetry.space_group_name_H-M   'P 1'
#
loop_
_entity.id
_entity.type
_entity.pdbx_description
1 polymer ?
#
loop_
_entity_poly.entity_id
_entity_poly.type
_entity_poly.pdbx_seq_one_letter_code
_entity_poly.pdbx_strand_id
1 'polypeptide(L)' 'MQEQCLNVIKMACVQERYLLDGYPIVHGWVFDLRTGRLIDLNIDFKNILADIQKIYDLTDSEWVVNARKKAG' A
#
# COMPACT_ATOMS: atom_id res chain seq x y z
N MET A 1 -8.75 -7.54 10.78
CA MET A 1 -8.88 -7.04 9.39
C MET A 1 -7.95 -5.86 9.11
N GLN A 2 -7.93 -4.81 9.94
CA GLN A 2 -6.97 -3.71 9.81
C GLN A 2 -5.50 -4.21 9.72
N GLU A 3 -5.13 -5.22 10.50
CA GLU A 3 -3.79 -5.83 10.43
C GLU A 3 -3.47 -6.50 9.09
N GLN A 4 -4.46 -7.08 8.40
CA GLN A 4 -4.22 -7.72 7.11
C GLN A 4 -3.96 -6.68 6.02
N CYS A 5 -4.72 -5.58 6.03
CA CYS A 5 -4.43 -4.45 5.16
C CYS A 5 -3.04 -3.88 5.45
N LEU A 6 -2.66 -3.75 6.72
CA LEU A 6 -1.32 -3.30 7.11
C LEU A 6 -0.21 -4.22 6.57
N ASN A 7 -0.41 -5.54 6.63
CA ASN A 7 0.56 -6.51 6.10
C ASN A 7 0.73 -6.38 4.58
N VAL A 8 -0.35 -6.13 3.84
CA VAL A 8 -0.29 -5.87 2.39
C VAL A 8 0.46 -4.57 2.11
N ILE A 9 0.18 -3.49 2.84
CA ILE A 9 0.85 -2.18 2.66
C ILE A 9 2.36 -2.30 2.94
N LYS A 10 2.77 -3.14 3.89
CA LYS A 10 4.19 -3.40 4.21
C LYS A 10 4.94 -4.12 3.11
N MET A 11 4.27 -4.81 2.18
CA MET A 11 4.94 -5.58 1.14
C MET A 11 5.79 -4.68 0.24
N ALA A 12 7.07 -5.03 0.05
CA ALA A 12 7.99 -4.25 -0.78
C ALA A 12 7.41 -3.98 -2.17
N CYS A 13 6.84 -4.99 -2.83
CA CYS A 13 6.24 -4.84 -4.17
C CYS A 13 5.08 -3.83 -4.24
N VAL A 14 4.30 -3.67 -3.16
CA VAL A 14 3.22 -2.68 -3.09
C VAL A 14 3.81 -1.28 -2.97
N GLN A 15 4.78 -1.10 -2.07
CA GLN A 15 5.45 0.18 -1.85
C GLN A 15 6.23 0.63 -3.10
N GLU A 16 7.01 -0.29 -3.67
CA GLU A 16 7.86 -0.09 -4.83
C GLU A 16 7.06 0.31 -6.08
N ARG A 17 5.96 -0.40 -6.39
CA ARG A 17 5.10 -0.04 -7.51
C ARG A 17 4.35 1.27 -7.26
N TYR A 18 3.91 1.51 -6.02
CA TYR A 18 3.23 2.76 -5.67
C TYR A 18 4.16 3.97 -5.83
N LEU A 19 5.45 3.84 -5.51
CA LEU A 19 6.46 4.90 -5.70
C LEU A 19 6.75 5.23 -7.17
N LEU A 20 6.44 4.32 -8.10
CA LEU A 20 6.64 4.52 -9.53
C LEU A 20 5.38 5.07 -10.22
N ASP A 21 4.22 4.49 -9.93
CA ASP A 21 3.00 4.71 -10.72
C ASP A 21 1.81 5.24 -9.89
N GLY A 22 1.97 5.43 -8.58
CA GLY A 22 0.88 5.83 -7.67
C GLY A 22 -0.16 4.72 -7.42
N TYR A 23 0.13 3.48 -7.82
CA TYR A 23 -0.72 2.30 -7.66
C TYR A 23 0.14 1.07 -7.33
N PRO A 24 -0.41 0.02 -6.67
CA PRO A 24 -1.79 -0.14 -6.23
C PRO A 24 -2.12 0.63 -4.92
N ILE A 25 -3.41 0.88 -4.69
CA ILE A 25 -3.94 1.44 -3.43
C ILE A 25 -4.66 0.31 -2.68
N VAL A 26 -4.40 0.19 -1.38
CA VAL A 26 -5.04 -0.83 -0.53
C VAL A 26 -6.30 -0.25 0.11
N HIS A 27 -7.43 -0.91 -0.14
CA HIS A 27 -8.73 -0.61 0.49
C HIS A 27 -9.09 -1.75 1.46
N GLY A 28 -9.73 -1.40 2.57
CA GLY A 28 -10.20 -2.38 3.56
C GLY A 28 -11.71 -2.39 3.63
N TRP A 29 -12.33 -3.46 3.15
CA TRP A 29 -13.78 -3.62 3.19
C TRP A 29 -14.17 -4.84 4.02
N VAL A 30 -15.32 -4.74 4.70
CA VAL A 30 -15.93 -5.84 5.44
C VAL A 30 -17.31 -6.08 4.86
N PHE A 31 -17.55 -7.31 4.43
CA PHE A 31 -18.88 -7.74 3.99
C PHE A 31 -19.65 -8.32 5.18
N ASP A 32 -20.78 -7.70 5.54
CA ASP A 32 -21.67 -8.18 6.58
C ASP A 32 -22.68 -9.19 6.00
N LEU A 33 -22.52 -10.46 6.36
CA LEU A 33 -23.38 -11.55 5.90
C LEU A 33 -24.83 -11.46 6.40
N ARG A 34 -25.08 -10.80 7.54
CA ARG A 34 -26.44 -10.65 8.07
C ARG A 34 -27.24 -9.61 7.33
N THR A 35 -26.58 -8.51 6.93
CA THR A 35 -27.26 -7.36 6.32
C THR A 35 -27.01 -7.26 4.81
N GLY A 36 -26.06 -8.02 4.27
CA GLY A 36 -25.61 -7.94 2.88
C GLY A 36 -24.83 -6.65 2.56
N ARG A 37 -24.42 -5.88 3.57
CA ARG A 37 -23.77 -4.58 3.37
C ARG A 37 -22.26 -4.75 3.23
N LEU A 38 -21.69 -4.04 2.25
CA LEU A 38 -20.25 -3.82 2.16
C LEU A 38 -19.91 -2.55 2.94
N ILE A 39 -19.09 -2.68 3.97
CA ILE A 39 -18.70 -1.59 4.87
C ILE A 39 -17.26 -1.20 4.54
N ASP A 40 -17.04 0.05 4.18
CA ASP A 40 -15.69 0.60 4.04
C ASP A 40 -15.11 0.93 5.41
N LEU A 41 -13.90 0.42 5.69
CA LEU A 41 -13.17 0.71 6.91
C LEU A 41 -12.44 2.05 6.87
N ASN A 42 -12.47 2.77 5.74
CA ASN A 42 -11.83 4.07 5.53
C ASN A 42 -10.35 4.07 5.94
N ILE A 43 -9.60 3.08 5.47
CA ILE A 43 -8.17 2.96 5.77
C ILE A 43 -7.41 4.13 5.15
N ASP A 44 -6.65 4.84 5.98
CA ASP A 44 -5.78 5.93 5.52
C ASP A 44 -4.47 5.36 4.96
N PHE A 45 -4.57 4.82 3.74
CA PHE A 45 -3.45 4.16 3.06
C PHE A 45 -2.21 5.06 2.98
N LYS A 46 -2.38 6.35 2.68
CA LYS A 46 -1.25 7.27 2.47
C LYS A 46 -0.49 7.54 3.77
N ASN A 47 -1.22 7.79 4.86
CA ASN A 47 -0.58 8.03 6.16
C ASN A 47 0.08 6.75 6.68
N ILE A 48 -0.57 5.59 6.53
CA ILE A 48 0.01 4.29 6.93
C ILE A 48 1.28 3.99 6.13
N LEU A 49 1.27 4.21 4.82
CA LEU A 49 2.44 4.03 3.96
C LEU A 49 3.57 4.98 4.38
N ALA A 50 3.27 6.26 4.61
CA ALA A 50 4.25 7.23 5.07
C ALA A 50 4.86 6.85 6.42
N ASP A 51 4.08 6.32 7.35
CA ASP A 51 4.56 5.84 8.64
C ASP A 51 5.45 4.60 8.53
N ILE A 52 5.13 3.67 7.63
CA ILE A 52 5.98 2.49 7.33
C ILE A 52 7.31 2.94 6.72
N GLN A 53 7.29 3.89 5.78
CA GLN A 53 8.48 4.38 5.09
C GLN A 53 9.45 5.12 6.03
N LYS A 54 8.98 5.70 7.15
CA LYS A 54 9.86 6.28 8.18
C LYS A 54 10.76 5.26 8.85
N ILE A 55 10.35 3.99 8.89
CA ILE A 55 11.05 2.91 9.60
C ILE A 55 11.80 2.00 8.60
N TYR A 56 11.30 1.90 7.37
CA TYR A 56 11.89 1.13 6.26
C TYR A 56 11.89 1.99 5.01
N ASP A 57 12.96 2.77 4.82
CA ASP A 57 13.10 3.59 3.62
C ASP A 57 13.55 2.74 2.42
N LEU A 58 12.62 2.50 1.51
CA LEU A 58 12.84 1.76 0.27
C LEU A 58 13.00 2.69 -0.95
N THR A 59 13.06 4.02 -0.77
CA THR A 59 13.14 4.94 -1.93
C THR A 59 14.44 4.82 -2.71
N ASP A 60 15.49 4.31 -2.07
CA ASP A 60 16.83 4.11 -2.66
C ASP A 60 17.13 2.64 -2.98
N SER A 61 16.11 1.76 -3.03
CA SER A 61 16.35 0.38 -3.47
C SER A 61 16.86 0.38 -4.92
N GLU A 62 17.90 -0.41 -5.20
CA GLU A 62 18.51 -0.50 -6.53
C GLU A 62 17.47 -0.82 -7.62
N TRP A 63 16.42 -1.56 -7.25
CA TRP A 63 15.26 -1.84 -8.08
C TRP A 63 14.49 -0.56 -8.47
N VAL A 64 14.13 0.32 -7.51
CA VAL A 64 13.35 1.55 -7.77
C VAL A 64 14.14 2.48 -8.68
N VAL A 65 15.44 2.64 -8.40
CA VAL A 65 16.34 3.51 -9.19
C VAL A 65 16.44 3.01 -10.64
N ASN A 66 16.58 1.71 -10.84
CA ASN A 66 16.67 1.11 -12.17
C ASN A 66 15.33 1.14 -12.93
N ALA A 67 14.20 1.00 -12.23
CA ALA A 67 12.87 1.11 -12.82
C ALA A 67 12.59 2.54 -13.31
N ARG A 68 12.95 3.57 -12.53
CA ARG A 68 12.83 4.99 -12.92
C ARG A 68 13.68 5.31 -14.15
N LYS A 69 14.91 4.78 -14.24
CA LYS A 69 15.80 4.95 -15.40
C LYS A 69 15.27 4.33 -16.70
N LYS A 70 14.41 3.31 -16.62
CA LYS A 70 13.77 2.69 -17.79
C LYS A 70 12.49 3.41 -18.25
N ALA A 71 11.90 4.22 -17.38
CA ALA A 71 10.65 4.93 -17.64
C ALA A 71 10.84 6.33 -18.26
N GLY A 72 12.08 6.83 -18.28
CA GLY A 72 12.47 8.07 -18.98
C GLY A 72 13.32 7.77 -20.21
#